data_AF-A0A7S1W6H3-F1
#
_entry.id   AF-A0A7S1W6H3-F1
#
_cell.length_a   1.000
_cell.length_b   1.000
_cell.length_c   1.000
_cell.angle_alpha   90.00
_cell.angle_beta   90.00
_cell.angle_gamma   90.00
#
_symmetry.space_group_name_H-M   'P 1'
#
loop_
_entity.id
_entity.type
_entity.pdbx_description
1 polymer ?
#
loop_
_entity_poly.entity_id
_entity_poly.type
_entity_poly.pdbx_seq_one_letter_code
_entity_poly.pdbx_strand_id
1 'polypeptide(L)'
;DDREYFFDNLGIMAAPPLSSHGPCVNEFSTDPKTCVIEIGRSACSGNALVQALQTVFMAGSYDVFLKNCNSFSDVALYYLTRTRLPSQYSRLERFIAATSPVSTGLLNKMFKALLERKTGKPCEEDVYARNPEAEFFSSEKVIALLDEVTAESDSEGEVSEYA
;
A
#
# COMPACT_ATOMS: atom_id res chain seq x y z
N ASP A 1 7.09 -17.88 -7.06
CA ASP A 1 7.32 -16.75 -7.96
C ASP A 1 8.60 -15.95 -7.69
N ASP A 2 9.35 -16.15 -6.59
CA ASP A 2 10.69 -15.58 -6.33
C ASP A 2 10.92 -14.12 -6.76
N ARG A 3 9.88 -13.29 -6.63
CA ARG A 3 9.85 -11.87 -7.04
C ARG A 3 9.28 -11.02 -5.93
N GLU A 4 9.79 -9.80 -5.86
CA GLU A 4 9.23 -8.73 -5.05
C GLU A 4 8.19 -7.98 -5.88
N TYR A 5 7.00 -7.78 -5.31
CA TYR A 5 5.98 -6.90 -5.88
C TYR A 5 5.80 -5.70 -4.96
N PHE A 6 5.81 -4.50 -5.53
CA PHE A 6 5.60 -3.25 -4.79
C PHE A 6 4.84 -2.24 -5.65
N PHE A 7 4.32 -1.20 -5.02
CA PHE A 7 3.59 -0.14 -5.69
C PHE A 7 4.35 1.18 -5.57
N ASP A 8 4.50 1.89 -6.68
CA ASP A 8 5.10 3.22 -6.75
C ASP A 8 4.35 4.12 -7.76
N ASN A 9 4.92 5.28 -8.10
CA ASN A 9 4.33 6.20 -9.08
C ASN A 9 4.15 5.58 -10.49
N LEU A 10 4.84 4.49 -10.84
CA LEU A 10 4.73 3.79 -12.12
C LEU A 10 3.71 2.65 -12.09
N GLY A 11 3.08 2.39 -10.95
CA GLY A 11 2.10 1.32 -10.80
C GLY A 11 2.63 0.14 -9.99
N ILE A 12 2.07 -1.04 -10.22
CA ILE A 12 2.56 -2.29 -9.62
C ILE A 12 3.84 -2.72 -10.34
N MET A 13 4.93 -2.78 -9.61
CA MET A 13 6.24 -3.16 -10.09
C MET A 13 6.59 -4.57 -9.61
N ALA A 14 7.38 -5.29 -10.41
CA ALA A 14 7.87 -6.62 -10.10
C ALA A 14 9.39 -6.69 -10.30
N ALA A 15 10.14 -6.95 -9.24
CA ALA A 15 11.60 -6.94 -9.23
C ALA A 15 12.18 -8.21 -8.60
N PRO A 16 13.50 -8.45 -8.71
CA PRO A 16 14.17 -9.44 -7.86
C PRO A 16 13.93 -9.16 -6.37
N PRO A 17 13.98 -10.18 -5.49
CA PRO A 17 13.77 -10.00 -4.06
C PRO A 17 14.67 -8.90 -3.45
N LEU A 18 14.08 -8.04 -2.61
CA LEU A 18 14.76 -6.95 -1.88
C LEU A 18 15.35 -5.84 -2.76
N SER A 19 14.91 -5.70 -4.01
CA SER A 19 15.38 -4.64 -4.90
C SER A 19 14.98 -3.25 -4.41
N SER A 20 13.82 -3.12 -3.77
CA SER A 20 13.38 -1.86 -3.16
C SER A 20 14.17 -1.47 -1.91
N HIS A 21 15.03 -2.37 -1.40
CA HIS A 21 15.83 -2.20 -0.17
C HIS A 21 17.33 -2.11 -0.46
N GLY A 22 17.70 -1.73 -1.69
CA GLY A 22 19.09 -1.48 -2.07
C GLY A 22 19.80 -0.53 -1.09
N PRO A 23 21.15 -0.55 -1.03
CA PRO A 23 21.92 0.19 -0.05
C PRO A 23 21.73 1.70 -0.21
N CYS A 24 20.74 2.26 0.47
CA CYS A 24 20.64 3.68 0.72
C CYS A 24 21.71 4.05 1.74
N VAL A 25 22.93 4.31 1.23
CA VAL A 25 24.03 4.88 2.02
C VAL A 25 23.74 6.36 2.23
N ASN A 26 22.80 6.67 3.12
CA ASN A 26 22.65 8.03 3.63
C ASN A 26 23.51 8.15 4.90
N GLU A 27 24.39 9.16 4.94
CA GLU A 27 25.34 9.46 6.03
C GLU A 27 24.71 9.64 7.42
N PHE A 28 23.37 9.56 7.53
CA PHE A 28 22.59 9.78 8.74
C PHE A 28 21.71 8.60 9.17
N SER A 29 21.69 7.48 8.43
CA SER A 29 20.88 6.31 8.81
C SER A 29 21.75 5.19 9.36
N THR A 30 21.64 4.94 10.66
CA THR A 30 21.93 3.63 11.25
C THR A 30 21.17 2.57 10.45
N ASP A 31 21.87 1.54 9.97
CA ASP A 31 21.38 0.42 9.16
C ASP A 31 19.85 0.26 9.11
N PRO A 32 19.20 0.37 7.93
CA PRO A 32 17.83 -0.05 7.81
C PRO A 32 17.77 -1.55 8.16
N LYS A 33 17.18 -1.87 9.31
CA LYS A 33 16.95 -3.26 9.74
C LYS A 33 15.82 -3.85 8.89
N THR A 34 16.18 -4.24 7.67
CA THR A 34 15.30 -5.02 6.80
C THR A 34 14.98 -6.34 7.48
N CYS A 35 13.69 -6.65 7.61
CA CYS A 35 13.23 -7.92 8.15
C CYS A 35 12.36 -8.64 7.11
N VAL A 36 12.55 -9.94 6.97
CA VAL A 36 11.70 -10.79 6.13
C VAL A 36 10.80 -11.57 7.08
N ILE A 37 9.48 -11.48 6.86
CA ILE A 37 8.47 -12.14 7.68
C ILE A 37 7.70 -13.10 6.76
N GLU A 38 7.69 -14.39 7.11
CA GLU A 38 6.85 -15.37 6.44
C GLU A 38 5.40 -15.22 6.93
N ILE A 39 4.48 -14.88 6.02
CA ILE A 39 3.06 -14.68 6.34
C ILE A 39 2.22 -15.92 6.02
N GLY A 40 2.57 -16.66 4.96
CA GLY A 40 1.82 -17.84 4.55
C GLY A 40 2.15 -18.29 3.13
N ARG A 41 1.30 -19.17 2.59
CA ARG A 41 1.40 -19.70 1.23
C ARG A 41 0.09 -19.43 0.48
N SER A 42 0.19 -19.25 -0.82
CA SER A 42 -0.95 -19.02 -1.71
C SER A 42 -0.83 -19.91 -2.95
N ALA A 43 -1.97 -20.30 -3.51
CA ALA A 43 -2.05 -20.90 -4.84
C ALA A 43 -2.08 -19.83 -5.96
N CYS A 44 -2.32 -18.56 -5.60
CA CYS A 44 -2.34 -17.46 -6.55
C CYS A 44 -0.92 -17.09 -6.97
N SER A 45 -0.69 -16.96 -8.28
CA SER A 45 0.57 -16.43 -8.81
C SER A 45 0.65 -14.91 -8.62
N GLY A 46 1.87 -14.37 -8.67
CA GLY A 46 2.10 -12.93 -8.69
C GLY A 46 1.51 -12.25 -9.93
N ASN A 47 1.41 -12.95 -11.07
CA ASN A 47 0.69 -12.42 -12.23
C ASN A 47 -0.82 -12.27 -11.95
N ALA A 48 -1.42 -13.24 -11.27
CA ALA A 48 -2.83 -13.15 -10.86
C ALA A 48 -3.05 -11.99 -9.88
N LEU A 49 -2.13 -11.80 -8.92
CA LEU A 49 -2.12 -10.64 -8.02
C LEU A 49 -2.10 -9.32 -8.81
N VAL A 50 -1.18 -9.16 -9.76
CA VAL A 50 -1.08 -7.95 -10.59
C VAL A 50 -2.37 -7.73 -11.37
N GLN A 51 -2.92 -8.76 -12.00
CA GLN A 51 -4.17 -8.66 -12.76
C GLN A 51 -5.36 -8.26 -11.88
N ALA A 52 -5.45 -8.80 -10.67
CA ALA A 52 -6.51 -8.48 -9.73
C ALA A 52 -6.42 -7.04 -9.21
N LEU A 53 -5.21 -6.51 -9.01
CA LEU A 53 -5.00 -5.24 -8.31
C LEU A 53 -4.64 -4.05 -9.21
N GLN A 54 -4.24 -4.26 -10.48
CA GLN A 54 -3.75 -3.20 -11.37
C GLN A 54 -4.74 -2.05 -11.59
N THR A 55 -6.05 -2.34 -11.62
CA THR A 55 -7.10 -1.33 -11.83
C THR A 55 -7.27 -0.44 -10.60
N VAL A 56 -6.96 -0.97 -9.42
CA VAL A 56 -6.94 -0.22 -8.18
C VAL A 56 -5.61 0.52 -8.06
N PHE A 57 -4.47 -0.12 -8.29
CA PHE A 57 -3.13 0.45 -8.12
C PHE A 57 -2.49 0.88 -9.45
N MET A 58 -3.13 1.87 -10.09
CA MET A 58 -2.68 2.40 -11.38
C MET A 58 -1.46 3.32 -11.26
N ALA A 59 -0.67 3.36 -12.33
CA ALA A 59 0.39 4.37 -12.50
C ALA A 59 -0.16 5.78 -12.33
N GLY A 60 0.61 6.66 -11.69
CA GLY A 60 0.21 8.03 -11.40
C GLY A 60 -0.80 8.18 -10.27
N SER A 61 -1.23 7.11 -9.60
CA SER A 61 -2.19 7.17 -8.48
C SER A 61 -1.56 7.06 -7.09
N TYR A 62 -0.24 6.93 -7.00
CA TYR A 62 0.47 6.82 -5.73
C TYR A 62 0.34 8.09 -4.89
N ASP A 63 0.06 7.90 -3.61
CA ASP A 63 -0.05 8.93 -2.60
C ASP A 63 0.67 8.47 -1.33
N VAL A 64 1.54 9.31 -0.79
CA VAL A 64 2.42 8.96 0.34
C VAL A 64 1.65 8.45 1.57
N PHE A 65 0.41 8.88 1.78
CA PHE A 65 -0.36 8.54 2.97
C PHE A 65 -1.58 7.66 2.70
N LEU A 66 -2.25 7.85 1.57
CA LEU A 66 -3.51 7.17 1.30
C LEU A 66 -3.30 5.88 0.52
N LYS A 67 -2.43 5.92 -0.49
CA LYS A 67 -2.28 4.87 -1.48
C LYS A 67 -0.81 4.70 -1.82
N ASN A 68 -0.11 4.01 -0.93
CA ASN A 68 1.33 3.80 -0.97
C ASN A 68 1.68 2.30 -1.00
N CYS A 69 2.97 1.99 -0.90
CA CYS A 69 3.48 0.62 -0.84
C CYS A 69 2.88 -0.21 0.33
N ASN A 70 2.61 0.39 1.50
CA ASN A 70 2.01 -0.31 2.64
C ASN A 70 0.55 -0.66 2.37
N SER A 71 -0.22 0.27 1.80
CA SER A 71 -1.61 0.03 1.42
C SER A 71 -1.73 -1.05 0.33
N PHE A 72 -0.79 -1.08 -0.63
CA PHE A 72 -0.67 -2.15 -1.60
C PHE A 72 -0.35 -3.48 -0.94
N SER A 73 0.65 -3.50 -0.04
CA SER A 73 1.08 -4.70 0.67
C SER A 73 -0.05 -5.30 1.51
N ASP A 74 -0.86 -4.47 2.17
CA ASP A 74 -2.03 -4.92 2.93
C ASP A 74 -3.08 -5.61 2.05
N VAL A 75 -3.45 -4.99 0.93
CA VAL A 75 -4.42 -5.58 -0.02
C VAL A 75 -3.85 -6.83 -0.69
N ALA A 76 -2.56 -6.81 -1.07
CA ALA A 76 -1.88 -7.93 -1.70
C ALA A 76 -1.76 -9.14 -0.77
N LEU A 77 -1.37 -8.92 0.49
CA LEU A 77 -1.34 -9.99 1.50
C LEU A 77 -2.74 -10.56 1.73
N TYR A 78 -3.77 -9.71 1.77
CA TYR A 78 -5.14 -10.20 1.92
C TYR A 78 -5.57 -11.05 0.72
N TYR A 79 -5.31 -10.59 -0.50
CA TYR A 79 -5.61 -11.35 -1.71
C TYR A 79 -4.92 -12.72 -1.72
N LEU A 80 -3.64 -12.78 -1.35
CA LEU A 80 -2.84 -14.00 -1.41
C LEU A 80 -3.14 -14.97 -0.25
N THR A 81 -3.24 -14.48 0.98
CA THR A 81 -3.25 -15.31 2.19
C THR A 81 -4.40 -15.01 3.14
N ARG A 82 -5.33 -14.13 2.76
CA ARG A 82 -6.44 -13.64 3.62
C ARG A 82 -5.96 -13.05 4.94
N THR A 83 -4.72 -12.56 4.97
CA THR A 83 -4.09 -11.97 6.15
C THR A 83 -3.82 -10.49 5.93
N ARG A 84 -4.03 -9.69 6.95
CA ARG A 84 -3.79 -8.23 6.91
C ARG A 84 -2.35 -7.90 7.26
N LEU A 85 -1.84 -6.79 6.72
CA LEU A 85 -0.54 -6.26 7.10
C LEU A 85 -0.56 -5.86 8.59
N PRO A 86 0.47 -6.24 9.38
CA PRO A 86 0.54 -5.86 10.78
C PRO A 86 0.40 -4.35 10.96
N SER A 87 -0.42 -3.94 11.94
CA SER A 87 -0.85 -2.55 12.09
C SER A 87 0.31 -1.57 12.24
N GLN A 88 1.44 -2.00 12.81
CA GLN A 88 2.66 -1.20 12.94
C GLN A 88 3.18 -0.60 11.62
N TYR A 89 2.91 -1.24 10.48
CA TYR A 89 3.31 -0.78 9.15
C TYR A 89 2.25 0.07 8.45
N SER A 90 1.07 0.26 9.06
CA SER A 90 -0.04 1.05 8.47
C SER A 90 -0.65 2.06 9.45
N ARG A 91 0.02 2.34 10.59
CA ARG A 91 -0.56 3.20 11.64
C ARG A 91 -0.79 4.62 11.16
N LEU A 92 0.15 5.16 10.39
CA LEU A 92 0.08 6.55 9.94
C LEU A 92 -1.04 6.73 8.91
N GLU A 93 -1.12 5.80 7.97
CA GLU A 93 -2.14 5.72 6.93
C GLU A 93 -3.54 5.61 7.57
N ARG A 94 -3.71 4.70 8.55
CA ARG A 94 -4.97 4.55 9.29
C ARG A 94 -5.33 5.80 10.09
N PHE A 95 -4.35 6.45 10.71
CA PHE A 95 -4.58 7.70 11.45
C PHE A 95 -5.05 8.83 10.53
N ILE A 96 -4.42 8.97 9.36
CA ILE A 96 -4.78 9.99 8.37
C ILE A 96 -6.17 9.68 7.79
N ALA A 97 -6.47 8.42 7.49
CA ALA A 97 -7.79 8.01 7.02
C ALA A 97 -8.89 8.28 8.07
N ALA A 98 -8.63 7.99 9.35
CA ALA A 98 -9.57 8.22 10.45
C ALA A 98 -9.81 9.69 10.79
N THR A 99 -8.89 10.58 10.41
CA THR A 99 -9.02 12.02 10.63
C THR A 99 -9.64 12.74 9.42
N SER A 100 -9.97 12.01 8.35
CA SER A 100 -10.58 12.56 7.14
C SER A 100 -12.00 13.12 7.40
N PRO A 101 -12.32 14.34 6.91
CA PRO A 101 -11.47 15.19 6.06
C PRO A 101 -10.51 16.07 6.86
N VAL A 102 -9.20 15.74 6.87
CA VAL A 102 -8.14 16.71 7.21
C VAL A 102 -7.76 17.43 5.93
N SER A 103 -7.79 18.76 5.96
CA SER A 103 -7.23 19.57 4.88
C SER A 103 -5.73 19.26 4.71
N THR A 104 -5.29 19.00 3.48
CA THR A 104 -3.87 18.92 3.10
C THR A 104 -3.07 20.10 3.65
N GLY A 105 -3.68 21.30 3.69
CA GLY A 105 -3.07 22.50 4.25
C GLY A 105 -2.80 22.42 5.75
N LEU A 106 -3.62 21.71 6.53
CA LEU A 106 -3.36 21.49 7.95
C LEU A 106 -2.19 20.51 8.16
N LEU A 107 -2.13 19.43 7.36
CA LEU A 107 -1.00 18.50 7.37
C LEU A 107 0.31 19.22 7.01
N ASN A 108 0.29 20.03 5.95
CA ASN A 108 1.46 20.83 5.55
C ASN A 108 1.90 21.80 6.65
N LYS A 109 0.97 22.46 7.34
CA LYS A 109 1.31 23.32 8.51
C LYS A 109 1.97 22.52 9.64
N MET A 110 1.45 21.34 9.96
CA MET A 110 2.04 20.47 11.00
C MET A 110 3.44 20.00 10.60
N PHE A 111 3.62 19.54 9.36
CA PHE A 111 4.92 19.09 8.87
C PHE A 111 5.94 20.22 8.79
N LYS A 112 5.55 21.40 8.30
CA LYS A 112 6.38 22.62 8.30
C LYS A 112 6.85 22.94 9.72
N ALA A 113 5.94 23.05 10.68
CA ALA A 113 6.30 23.34 12.07
C ALA A 113 7.27 22.32 12.69
N LEU A 114 7.10 21.03 12.37
CA LEU A 114 8.00 19.97 12.84
C LEU A 114 9.39 20.04 12.20
N LEU A 115 9.46 20.31 10.89
CA LEU A 115 10.72 20.46 10.15
C LEU A 115 11.48 21.71 10.59
N GLU A 116 10.79 22.83 10.75
CA GLU A 116 11.38 24.09 11.23
C GLU A 116 11.94 23.91 12.64
N ARG A 117 11.21 23.24 13.53
CA ARG A 117 11.70 22.90 14.88
C ARG A 117 12.94 22.01 14.85
N LYS A 118 13.03 21.06 13.91
CA LYS A 118 14.14 20.11 13.80
C LYS A 118 15.38 20.70 13.12
N THR A 119 15.18 21.54 12.11
CA THR A 119 16.26 22.06 11.24
C THR A 119 16.68 23.48 11.58
N GLY A 120 15.86 24.23 12.32
CA GLY A 120 16.05 25.66 12.61
C GLY A 120 15.91 26.56 11.39
N LYS A 121 15.44 26.04 10.25
CA LYS A 121 15.28 26.78 8.99
C LYS A 121 13.80 26.85 8.59
N PRO A 122 13.32 27.99 8.09
CA PRO A 122 11.96 28.11 7.58
C PRO A 122 11.73 27.15 6.39
N CYS A 123 10.54 26.55 6.34
CA CYS A 123 10.14 25.62 5.28
C CYS A 123 9.04 26.26 4.43
N GLU A 124 9.43 26.79 3.27
CA GLU A 124 8.49 27.51 2.39
C GLU A 124 7.63 26.56 1.55
N GLU A 125 8.19 25.40 1.16
CA GLU A 125 7.53 24.42 0.30
C GLU A 125 6.57 23.51 1.07
N ASP A 126 5.47 23.14 0.42
CA ASP A 126 4.55 22.15 0.96
C ASP A 126 5.21 20.76 0.99
N VAL A 127 5.21 20.16 2.17
CA VAL A 127 5.89 18.87 2.43
C VAL A 127 5.11 17.70 1.80
N TYR A 128 3.80 17.88 1.64
CA TYR A 128 2.89 16.87 1.12
C TYR A 128 1.94 17.47 0.09
N ALA A 129 1.92 16.86 -1.09
CA ALA A 129 0.93 17.08 -2.13
C ALA A 129 0.08 15.81 -2.24
N ARG A 130 -1.23 15.95 -1.97
CA ARG A 130 -2.19 14.86 -2.09
C ARG A 130 -2.41 14.53 -3.56
N ASN A 131 -2.41 13.25 -3.89
CA ASN A 131 -2.80 12.79 -5.22
C ASN A 131 -4.34 12.73 -5.31
N PRO A 132 -4.98 13.44 -6.26
CA PRO A 132 -6.43 13.41 -6.42
C PRO A 132 -6.96 11.98 -6.72
N GLU A 133 -6.18 11.17 -7.43
CA GLU A 133 -6.55 9.77 -7.76
C GLU A 133 -6.56 8.84 -6.54
N ALA A 134 -6.02 9.30 -5.41
CA ALA A 134 -6.03 8.57 -4.14
C ALA A 134 -7.07 9.09 -3.15
N GLU A 135 -7.83 10.15 -3.48
CA GLU A 135 -8.71 10.84 -2.53
C GLU A 135 -9.73 9.92 -1.87
N PHE A 136 -10.31 9.01 -2.65
CA PHE A 136 -11.36 8.08 -2.22
C PHE A 136 -10.88 6.64 -2.03
N PHE A 137 -9.57 6.42 -2.13
CA PHE A 137 -8.99 5.10 -1.96
C PHE A 137 -9.15 4.62 -0.50
N SER A 138 -9.45 3.33 -0.33
CA SER A 138 -9.54 2.67 0.97
C SER A 138 -9.23 1.19 0.82
N SER A 139 -8.20 0.71 1.51
CA SER A 139 -7.85 -0.73 1.53
C SER A 139 -9.01 -1.59 2.01
N GLU A 140 -9.81 -1.13 2.97
CA GLU A 140 -10.97 -1.87 3.48
C GLU A 140 -12.03 -2.09 2.39
N LYS A 141 -12.32 -1.06 1.59
CA LYS A 141 -13.28 -1.18 0.48
C LYS A 141 -12.78 -2.16 -0.58
N VAL A 142 -11.50 -2.09 -0.93
CA VAL A 142 -10.90 -3.01 -1.91
C VAL A 142 -10.96 -4.44 -1.40
N ILE A 143 -10.64 -4.66 -0.12
CA ILE A 143 -10.71 -5.97 0.51
C ILE A 143 -12.15 -6.52 0.54
N ALA A 144 -13.13 -5.69 0.89
CA ALA A 144 -14.54 -6.09 0.85
C ALA A 144 -14.97 -6.53 -0.55
N LEU A 145 -14.56 -5.81 -1.61
CA LEU A 145 -14.82 -6.20 -2.99
C LEU A 145 -14.16 -7.54 -3.37
N LEU A 146 -12.96 -7.82 -2.87
CA LEU A 146 -12.31 -9.12 -3.10
C LEU A 146 -13.06 -10.28 -2.45
N ASP A 147 -13.68 -10.05 -1.29
CA ASP A 147 -14.52 -11.06 -0.63
C ASP A 147 -15.83 -11.30 -1.42
N GLU A 148 -16.46 -10.24 -1.94
CA GLU A 148 -17.66 -10.34 -2.78
C GLU A 148 -17.41 -11.18 -4.03
N VAL A 149 -16.33 -10.90 -4.77
CA VAL A 149 -15.97 -11.66 -5.98
C VAL A 149 -15.69 -13.13 -5.69
N THR A 150 -15.09 -13.43 -4.53
CA THR A 150 -14.81 -14.82 -4.15
C THR A 150 -16.12 -15.57 -3.84
N ALA A 151 -17.05 -14.94 -3.12
CA ALA A 151 -18.32 -15.55 -2.76
C ALA A 151 -19.19 -15.87 -4.00
N GLU A 152 -19.17 -15.02 -5.03
CA GLU A 152 -19.87 -15.28 -6.28
C GLU A 152 -19.29 -16.50 -7.03
N SER A 153 -17.96 -16.63 -7.08
CA SER A 153 -17.29 -17.75 -7.76
C SER A 153 -17.55 -19.12 -7.11
N ASP A 154 -17.74 -19.16 -5.79
CA ASP A 154 -18.07 -20.39 -5.07
C ASP A 154 -19.55 -20.80 -5.30
N SER A 155 -20.43 -19.86 -5.62
CA SER A 155 -21.86 -20.11 -5.82
C SER A 155 -22.22 -20.63 -7.22
N GLU A 156 -21.41 -20.33 -8.25
CA GLU A 156 -21.62 -20.81 -9.62
C GLU A 156 -21.09 -22.23 -9.86
N GLY A 157 -20.33 -22.78 -8.91
CA GLY A 157 -19.73 -24.12 -8.98
C GLY A 157 -20.65 -25.29 -8.58
N GLU A 158 -21.86 -25.03 -8.07
CA GLU A 158 -22.76 -26.08 -7.52
C GLU A 158 -23.79 -26.65 -8.51
N VAL A 159 -23.69 -26.36 -9.81
CA VAL A 159 -24.65 -26.86 -10.82
C VAL A 159 -23.97 -27.70 -11.91
N SER A 160 -23.39 -28.86 -11.58
CA SER A 160 -23.21 -29.96 -12.54
C SER A 160 -22.77 -31.27 -11.88
N GLU A 161 -23.69 -31.99 -11.23
CA GLU A 161 -23.48 -33.43 -10.98
C GLU A 161 -24.79 -34.21 -11.02
N TYR A 162 -25.61 -34.03 -12.07
CA TYR A 162 -26.62 -35.02 -12.47
C TYR A 162 -26.95 -34.85 -13.96
N ALA A 163 -26.24 -35.58 -14.82
CA ALA A 163 -26.68 -35.93 -16.17
C ALA A 163 -25.98 -37.22 -16.64
#